data_AF-A0A133PST7-F1
#
_entry.id   AF-A0A133PST7-F1
#
_cell.length_a   1.000
_cell.length_b   1.000
_cell.length_c   1.000
_cell.angle_alpha   90.00
_cell.angle_beta   90.00
_cell.angle_gamma   90.00
#
_symmetry.space_group_name_H-M   'P 1'
#
loop_
_entity.id
_entity.type
_entity.pdbx_description
1 polymer ?
#
loop_
_entity_poly.entity_id
_entity_poly.type
_entity_poly.pdbx_seq_one_letter_code
_entity_poly.pdbx_strand_id
1 'polypeptide(L)'
;MRNNTRALIFHILIVFITFAVASLINLSSQVRNLVYGNLAFKVILVGLILILYFNFGKGLSKKNARSLDFFAGNLIWLIGLVLFAFAFVGLGREVFSRSVGGSYWKFPLEFFLMPQVYAIKILGISYNPLSLFVASLIPGFIYGISIKISRAKMIRRNRAKMRRR
;
A
#
# COMPACT_ATOMS: atom_id res chain seq x y z
N MET A 1 9.07 -11.77 -15.08
CA MET A 1 8.31 -11.76 -13.80
C MET A 1 6.87 -11.35 -14.05
N ARG A 2 5.91 -12.06 -13.46
CA ARG A 2 4.48 -11.73 -13.53
C ARG A 2 4.21 -10.42 -12.78
N ASN A 3 3.16 -9.69 -13.16
CA ASN A 3 2.82 -8.41 -12.51
C ASN A 3 2.58 -8.56 -11.01
N ASN A 4 2.03 -9.70 -10.57
CA ASN A 4 1.75 -9.96 -9.16
C ASN A 4 3.04 -10.00 -8.32
N THR A 5 4.10 -10.62 -8.84
CA THR A 5 5.42 -10.66 -8.18
C THR A 5 6.08 -9.28 -8.17
N ARG A 6 6.02 -8.54 -9.29
CA ARG A 6 6.58 -7.18 -9.37
C ARG A 6 5.84 -6.21 -8.43
N ALA A 7 4.53 -6.32 -8.37
CA ALA A 7 3.69 -5.55 -7.46
C ALA A 7 4.02 -5.85 -5.99
N LEU A 8 4.25 -7.12 -5.65
CA LEU A 8 4.72 -7.49 -4.31
C LEU A 8 6.08 -6.86 -3.98
N ILE A 9 7.04 -6.89 -4.91
CA ILE A 9 8.37 -6.25 -4.70
C ILE A 9 8.21 -4.75 -4.47
N PHE A 10 7.42 -4.07 -5.31
CA PHE A 10 7.15 -2.65 -5.13
C PHE A 10 6.42 -2.37 -3.82
N HIS A 11 5.49 -3.22 -3.41
CA HIS A 11 4.82 -3.12 -2.12
C HIS A 11 5.82 -3.23 -0.95
N ILE A 12 6.73 -4.20 -0.98
CA ILE A 12 7.79 -4.34 0.03
C ILE A 12 8.67 -3.09 0.09
N LEU A 13 9.05 -2.51 -1.06
CA LEU A 13 9.78 -1.25 -1.08
C LEU A 13 8.98 -0.10 -0.42
N ILE A 14 7.68 -0.01 -0.70
CA ILE A 14 6.79 1.00 -0.10
C ILE A 14 6.63 0.78 1.41
N VAL A 15 6.58 -0.48 1.87
CA VAL A 15 6.59 -0.84 3.30
C VAL A 15 7.83 -0.26 3.97
N PHE A 16 9.02 -0.49 3.43
CA PHE A 16 10.27 0.04 3.99
C PHE A 16 10.33 1.58 3.96
N ILE A 17 9.89 2.21 2.86
CA ILE A 17 9.82 3.67 2.77
C ILE A 17 8.88 4.24 3.84
N THR A 18 7.69 3.64 4.00
CA THR A 18 6.72 4.07 5.01
C THR A 18 7.27 3.88 6.41
N PHE A 19 7.93 2.75 6.67
CA PHE A 19 8.59 2.47 7.95
C PHE A 19 9.67 3.51 8.26
N ALA A 20 10.52 3.86 7.29
CA ALA A 20 11.56 4.86 7.46
C ALA A 20 10.96 6.25 7.77
N VAL A 21 9.95 6.68 7.00
CA VAL A 21 9.24 7.96 7.23
C VAL A 21 8.61 7.98 8.62
N ALA A 22 7.87 6.93 8.99
CA ALA A 22 7.25 6.83 10.31
C ALA A 22 8.29 6.85 11.42
N SER A 23 9.41 6.14 11.27
CA SER A 23 10.49 6.12 12.25
C SER A 23 11.08 7.52 12.45
N LEU A 24 11.40 8.22 11.36
CA LEU A 24 11.95 9.58 11.41
C LEU A 24 11.01 10.58 12.12
N ILE A 25 9.71 10.51 11.84
CA ILE A 25 8.71 11.37 12.50
C ILE A 25 8.65 11.09 14.00
N ASN A 26 8.77 9.82 14.40
CA ASN A 26 8.68 9.41 15.80
C ASN A 26 9.96 9.62 16.62
N LEU A 27 11.07 10.05 16.01
CA LEU A 27 12.31 10.38 16.73
C LEU A 27 12.20 11.64 17.61
N SER A 28 11.28 12.56 17.28
CA SER A 28 11.08 13.81 18.02
C SER A 28 9.60 14.02 18.36
N SER A 29 9.33 14.29 19.63
CA SER A 29 7.98 14.62 20.11
C SER A 29 7.42 15.88 19.42
N GLN A 30 8.26 16.86 19.14
CA GLN A 30 7.88 18.09 18.44
C GLN A 30 7.44 17.80 17.01
N VAL A 31 8.24 17.01 16.26
CA VAL A 31 7.92 16.63 14.88
C VAL A 31 6.66 15.76 14.85
N ARG A 32 6.56 14.79 15.76
CA ARG A 32 5.38 13.94 15.90
C ARG A 32 4.11 14.75 16.15
N ASN A 33 4.15 15.71 17.08
CA ASN A 33 3.00 16.55 17.40
C ASN A 33 2.62 17.47 16.24
N LEU A 34 3.60 18.03 15.53
CA LEU A 34 3.35 18.85 14.33
C LEU A 34 2.70 18.02 13.22
N VAL A 35 3.28 16.86 12.90
CA VAL A 35 2.88 16.04 11.75
C VAL A 35 1.58 15.28 12.00
N TYR A 36 1.42 14.67 13.19
CA TYR A 36 0.22 13.91 13.54
C TYR A 36 -0.86 14.75 14.21
N GLY A 37 -0.56 15.95 14.69
CA GLY A 37 -1.55 16.88 15.23
C GLY A 37 -2.29 17.68 14.15
N ASN A 38 -1.73 17.76 12.94
CA ASN A 38 -2.27 18.60 11.87
C ASN A 38 -2.84 17.77 10.70
N LEU A 39 -4.09 18.07 10.32
CA LEU A 39 -4.78 17.38 9.23
C LEU A 39 -4.06 17.48 7.88
N ALA A 40 -3.49 18.64 7.54
CA ALA A 40 -2.80 18.84 6.28
C ALA A 40 -1.60 17.89 6.15
N PHE A 41 -0.79 17.76 7.20
CA PHE A 41 0.35 16.84 7.20
C PHE A 41 -0.08 15.37 7.12
N LYS A 42 -1.19 14.98 7.79
CA LYS A 42 -1.77 13.64 7.64
C LYS A 42 -2.16 13.34 6.18
N VAL A 43 -2.83 14.28 5.52
CA VAL A 43 -3.23 14.15 4.11
C VAL A 43 -2.01 14.05 3.20
N ILE A 44 -0.96 14.84 3.45
CA ILE A 44 0.31 14.76 2.71
C ILE A 44 0.94 13.38 2.86
N LEU A 45 0.97 12.81 4.07
CA LEU A 45 1.54 11.48 4.31
C LEU A 45 0.75 10.37 3.60
N VAL A 46 -0.58 10.40 3.65
CA VAL A 46 -1.41 9.46 2.89
C VAL A 46 -1.19 9.65 1.39
N GLY A 47 -1.16 10.91 0.93
CA GLY A 47 -0.89 11.28 -0.45
C GLY A 47 0.44 10.72 -0.94
N LEU A 48 1.50 10.80 -0.13
CA LEU A 48 2.81 10.22 -0.43
C LEU A 48 2.70 8.71 -0.68
N ILE A 49 2.01 7.97 0.20
CA ILE A 49 1.81 6.52 0.05
C ILE A 49 1.07 6.22 -1.27
N LEU A 50 -0.01 6.94 -1.55
CA LEU A 50 -0.79 6.78 -2.79
C LEU A 50 0.05 7.08 -4.03
N ILE A 51 0.85 8.15 -4.00
CA ILE A 51 1.75 8.55 -5.09
C ILE A 51 2.81 7.48 -5.34
N LEU A 52 3.38 6.89 -4.28
CA LEU A 52 4.34 5.80 -4.42
C LEU A 52 3.71 4.59 -5.11
N TYR A 53 2.57 4.10 -4.60
CA TYR A 53 1.85 3.00 -5.26
C TYR A 53 1.52 3.33 -6.72
N PHE A 54 1.06 4.55 -6.99
CA PHE A 54 0.74 4.98 -8.34
C PHE A 54 1.96 4.99 -9.25
N ASN A 55 3.08 5.55 -8.80
CA ASN A 55 4.30 5.65 -9.61
C ASN A 55 4.95 4.28 -9.84
N PHE A 56 5.05 3.44 -8.80
CA PHE A 56 5.54 2.07 -8.95
C PHE A 56 4.64 1.24 -9.86
N GLY A 57 3.32 1.46 -9.83
CA GLY A 57 2.37 0.85 -10.75
C GLY A 57 2.71 1.09 -12.23
N LYS A 58 3.31 2.24 -12.56
CA LYS A 58 3.78 2.54 -13.92
C LYS A 58 4.95 1.66 -14.33
N GLY A 59 5.67 1.04 -13.40
CA GLY A 59 6.76 0.09 -13.65
C GLY A 59 6.29 -1.33 -14.01
N LEU A 60 5.00 -1.64 -13.82
CA LEU A 60 4.45 -2.96 -14.12
C LEU A 60 4.39 -3.22 -15.64
N SER A 61 4.38 -4.50 -16.02
CA SER A 61 4.33 -4.92 -17.42
C SER A 61 2.97 -4.61 -18.05
N LYS A 62 2.98 -4.11 -19.29
CA LYS A 62 1.76 -3.83 -20.08
C LYS A 62 1.48 -4.93 -21.12
N LYS A 63 2.27 -6.01 -21.12
CA LYS A 63 2.13 -7.14 -22.08
C LYS A 63 0.88 -7.98 -21.81
N ASN A 64 0.37 -7.97 -20.57
CA ASN A 64 -0.79 -8.78 -20.18
C ASN A 64 -2.12 -8.14 -20.64
N ALA A 65 -3.17 -8.96 -20.70
CA ALA A 65 -4.54 -8.52 -20.96
C ALA A 65 -4.98 -7.42 -19.97
N ARG A 66 -5.79 -6.46 -20.44
CA ARG A 66 -6.27 -5.33 -19.63
C ARG A 66 -7.12 -5.76 -18.43
N SER A 67 -7.84 -6.88 -18.55
CA SER A 67 -8.62 -7.47 -17.46
C SER A 67 -7.74 -7.91 -16.28
N LEU A 68 -6.46 -8.18 -16.53
CA LEU A 68 -5.51 -8.63 -15.51
C LEU A 68 -4.83 -7.49 -14.73
N ASP A 69 -5.09 -6.23 -15.09
CA ASP A 69 -4.40 -5.09 -14.49
C ASP A 69 -4.75 -4.91 -12.99
N PHE A 70 -5.99 -5.18 -12.59
CA PHE A 70 -6.41 -5.09 -11.17
C PHE A 70 -5.97 -6.29 -10.33
N PHE A 71 -5.66 -7.42 -10.97
CA PHE A 71 -5.19 -8.62 -10.28
C PHE A 71 -3.69 -8.56 -9.93
N ALA A 72 -2.99 -7.48 -10.31
CA ALA A 72 -1.60 -7.26 -9.94
C ALA A 72 -1.40 -7.22 -8.41
N GLY A 73 -2.40 -6.78 -7.64
CA GLY A 73 -2.35 -6.73 -6.18
C GLY A 73 -2.69 -8.04 -5.45
N ASN A 74 -3.12 -9.10 -6.16
CA ASN A 74 -3.66 -10.30 -5.53
C ASN A 74 -2.68 -10.97 -4.55
N LEU A 75 -1.39 -10.97 -4.89
CA LEU A 75 -0.39 -11.60 -4.04
C LEU A 75 -0.19 -10.84 -2.72
N ILE A 76 -0.33 -9.51 -2.74
CA ILE A 76 -0.30 -8.67 -1.54
C ILE A 76 -1.50 -9.00 -0.66
N TRP A 77 -2.69 -9.04 -1.26
CA TRP A 77 -3.92 -9.38 -0.54
C TRP A 77 -3.87 -10.79 0.06
N LEU A 78 -3.43 -11.79 -0.72
CA LEU A 78 -3.30 -13.17 -0.27
C LEU A 78 -2.33 -13.30 0.90
N ILE A 79 -1.13 -12.71 0.80
CA ILE A 79 -0.16 -12.71 1.90
C ILE A 79 -0.72 -11.99 3.12
N GLY A 80 -1.40 -10.85 2.92
CA GLY A 80 -2.09 -10.12 3.98
C GLY A 80 -3.10 -10.98 4.72
N LEU A 81 -3.90 -11.80 4.01
CA LEU A 81 -4.84 -12.74 4.62
C LEU A 81 -4.15 -13.86 5.40
N VAL A 82 -3.06 -14.43 4.85
CA VAL A 82 -2.28 -15.47 5.55
C VAL A 82 -1.70 -14.92 6.85
N LEU A 83 -1.10 -13.73 6.80
CA LEU A 83 -0.56 -13.06 7.99
C LEU A 83 -1.67 -12.65 8.97
N PHE A 84 -2.85 -12.31 8.46
CA PHE A 84 -4.02 -12.02 9.29
C PHE A 84 -4.49 -13.26 10.04
N ALA A 85 -4.63 -14.39 9.35
CA ALA A 85 -4.98 -15.67 9.96
C ALA A 85 -3.96 -16.06 11.03
N PHE A 86 -2.66 -15.90 10.76
CA PHE A 86 -1.59 -16.14 11.73
C PHE A 86 -1.75 -15.26 12.99
N ALA A 87 -1.96 -13.95 12.82
CA ALA A 87 -2.16 -13.04 13.95
C ALA A 87 -3.43 -13.39 14.74
N PHE A 88 -4.51 -13.77 14.04
CA PHE A 88 -5.78 -14.12 14.65
C PHE A 88 -5.73 -15.44 15.41
N VAL A 89 -4.98 -16.44 14.94
CA VAL A 89 -4.76 -17.70 15.68
C VAL A 89 -4.02 -17.43 17.00
N GLY A 90 -3.01 -16.54 16.98
CA GLY A 90 -2.21 -16.24 18.17
C GLY A 90 -2.88 -15.33 19.20
N LEU A 91 -3.79 -14.43 18.79
CA LEU A 91 -4.34 -13.37 19.65
C LEU A 91 -5.88 -13.29 19.65
N GLY A 92 -6.56 -14.02 18.77
CA GLY A 92 -8.01 -13.92 18.58
C GLY A 92 -8.46 -12.50 18.29
N ARG A 93 -9.43 -12.01 19.08
CA ARG A 93 -9.95 -10.63 18.94
C ARG A 93 -8.99 -9.57 19.46
N GLU A 94 -7.99 -9.93 20.27
CA GLU A 94 -7.02 -8.98 20.82
C GLU A 94 -6.09 -8.38 19.77
N VAL A 95 -6.06 -8.94 18.55
CA VAL A 95 -5.37 -8.35 17.39
C VAL A 95 -5.75 -6.87 17.22
N PHE A 96 -7.02 -6.51 17.46
CA PHE A 96 -7.49 -5.15 17.19
C PHE A 96 -7.36 -4.18 18.37
N SER A 97 -7.20 -4.69 19.59
CA SER A 97 -7.06 -3.86 20.79
C SER A 97 -5.61 -3.62 21.19
N ARG A 98 -4.69 -4.55 20.89
CA ARG A 98 -3.27 -4.39 21.24
C ARG A 98 -2.57 -3.32 20.40
N SER A 99 -1.59 -2.67 21.03
CA SER A 99 -0.72 -1.68 20.39
C SER A 99 0.04 -2.27 19.18
N VAL A 100 0.49 -1.39 18.27
CA VAL A 100 1.31 -1.81 17.14
C VAL A 100 2.64 -2.36 17.65
N GLY A 101 3.05 -3.52 17.15
CA GLY A 101 4.28 -4.18 17.58
C GLY A 101 4.26 -4.67 19.04
N GLY A 102 3.13 -4.57 19.74
CA GLY A 102 2.98 -5.05 21.12
C GLY A 102 2.85 -6.57 21.25
N SER A 103 2.94 -7.31 20.14
CA SER A 103 2.93 -8.77 20.12
C SER A 103 3.65 -9.31 18.88
N TYR A 104 4.45 -10.36 19.09
CA TYR A 104 5.13 -11.10 18.02
C TYR A 104 4.15 -11.73 17.02
N TRP A 105 2.95 -12.11 17.46
CA TRP A 105 1.91 -12.66 16.59
C TRP A 105 1.33 -11.63 15.62
N LYS A 106 1.30 -10.35 16.04
CA LYS A 106 0.71 -9.25 15.29
C LYS A 106 1.70 -8.56 14.35
N PHE A 107 2.97 -8.52 14.76
CA PHE A 107 4.01 -7.76 14.08
C PHE A 107 4.16 -8.07 12.58
N PRO A 108 4.19 -9.35 12.12
CA PRO A 108 4.35 -9.65 10.70
C PRO A 108 3.26 -9.03 9.82
N LEU A 109 2.00 -9.11 10.28
CA LEU A 109 0.85 -8.52 9.60
C LEU A 109 0.97 -6.99 9.54
N GLU A 110 1.21 -6.34 10.68
CA GLU A 110 1.28 -4.88 10.76
C GLU A 110 2.45 -4.32 9.97
N PHE A 111 3.59 -5.01 9.97
CA PHE A 111 4.74 -4.62 9.17
C PHE A 111 4.47 -4.80 7.68
N PHE A 112 3.93 -5.93 7.26
CA PHE A 112 3.61 -6.18 5.85
C PHE A 112 2.56 -5.21 5.31
N LEU A 113 1.57 -4.86 6.13
CA LEU A 113 0.53 -3.88 5.81
C LEU A 113 0.85 -2.48 6.36
N MET A 114 2.12 -2.17 6.64
CA MET A 114 2.51 -0.91 7.27
C MET A 114 1.97 0.33 6.55
N PRO A 115 2.02 0.45 5.20
CA PRO A 115 1.42 1.59 4.49
C PRO A 115 -0.08 1.76 4.78
N GLN A 116 -0.82 0.65 4.85
CA GLN A 116 -2.25 0.62 5.10
C GLN A 116 -2.56 0.94 6.57
N VAL A 117 -1.91 0.23 7.50
CA VAL A 117 -2.09 0.38 8.94
C VAL A 117 -1.71 1.79 9.38
N TYR A 118 -0.62 2.33 8.83
CA TYR A 118 -0.21 3.70 9.08
C TYR A 118 -1.26 4.71 8.62
N ALA A 119 -1.79 4.58 7.39
CA ALA A 119 -2.84 5.45 6.88
C ALA A 119 -4.12 5.39 7.74
N ILE A 120 -4.56 4.19 8.14
CA ILE A 120 -5.73 4.02 9.04
C ILE A 120 -5.50 4.79 10.35
N LYS A 121 -4.32 4.63 10.96
CA LYS A 121 -4.01 5.22 12.27
C LYS A 121 -3.90 6.74 12.21
N ILE A 122 -3.19 7.30 11.23
CA ILE A 122 -3.03 8.76 11.16
C ILE A 122 -4.36 9.45 10.86
N LEU A 123 -5.22 8.83 10.03
CA LEU A 123 -6.55 9.34 9.70
C LEU A 123 -7.57 9.14 10.83
N GLY A 124 -7.22 8.42 11.91
CA GLY A 124 -8.14 8.13 13.01
C GLY A 124 -9.29 7.19 12.62
N ILE A 125 -9.11 6.38 11.57
CA ILE A 125 -10.10 5.37 11.17
C ILE A 125 -10.05 4.23 12.17
N SER A 126 -11.22 3.70 12.54
CA SER A 126 -11.33 2.56 13.45
C SER A 126 -10.53 1.35 12.93
N TYR A 127 -9.58 0.85 13.72
CA TYR A 127 -8.77 -0.31 13.37
C TYR A 127 -9.52 -1.62 13.69
N ASN A 128 -10.15 -2.20 12.69
CA ASN A 128 -10.98 -3.40 12.81
C ASN A 128 -10.79 -4.32 11.57
N PRO A 129 -11.40 -5.53 11.55
CA PRO A 129 -11.23 -6.45 10.42
C PRO A 129 -11.63 -5.82 9.07
N LEU A 130 -12.73 -5.07 9.05
CA LEU A 130 -13.26 -4.45 7.84
C LEU A 130 -12.31 -3.38 7.30
N SER A 131 -11.81 -2.48 8.17
CA SER A 131 -10.86 -1.44 7.76
C SER A 131 -9.57 -2.04 7.20
N LEU A 132 -9.07 -3.11 7.82
CA LEU A 132 -7.85 -3.78 7.39
C LEU A 132 -8.07 -4.51 6.05
N PHE A 133 -9.21 -5.19 5.91
CA PHE A 133 -9.60 -5.87 4.69
C PHE A 133 -9.69 -4.89 3.51
N VAL A 134 -10.45 -3.80 3.66
CA VAL A 134 -10.58 -2.77 2.63
C VAL A 134 -9.21 -2.16 2.30
N ALA A 135 -8.40 -1.84 3.31
CA ALA A 135 -7.11 -1.23 3.07
C ALA A 135 -6.12 -2.16 2.34
N SER A 136 -6.19 -3.47 2.57
CA SER A 136 -5.34 -4.46 1.88
C SER A 136 -5.61 -4.56 0.37
N LEU A 137 -6.80 -4.16 -0.10
CA LEU A 137 -7.16 -4.13 -1.52
C LEU A 137 -6.65 -2.88 -2.25
N ILE A 138 -6.40 -1.79 -1.52
CA ILE A 138 -6.03 -0.47 -2.08
C ILE A 138 -4.82 -0.55 -3.03
N PRO A 139 -3.70 -1.25 -2.69
CA PRO A 139 -2.56 -1.37 -3.61
C PRO A 139 -2.94 -1.94 -4.98
N GLY A 140 -3.80 -2.97 -4.99
CA GLY A 140 -4.26 -3.61 -6.22
C GLY A 140 -5.06 -2.66 -7.10
N PHE A 141 -5.98 -1.89 -6.50
CA PHE A 141 -6.74 -0.86 -7.21
C PHE A 141 -5.83 0.22 -7.79
N ILE A 142 -4.90 0.76 -7.00
CA ILE A 142 -3.99 1.82 -7.46
C ILE A 142 -3.10 1.31 -8.59
N TYR A 143 -2.54 0.10 -8.47
CA TYR A 143 -1.74 -0.50 -9.54
C TYR A 143 -2.55 -0.70 -10.81
N GLY A 144 -3.79 -1.19 -10.73
CA GLY A 144 -4.67 -1.35 -11.87
C GLY A 144 -4.94 -0.03 -12.61
N ILE A 145 -5.26 1.03 -11.87
CA ILE A 145 -5.46 2.38 -12.44
C ILE A 145 -4.16 2.88 -13.09
N SER A 146 -3.04 2.75 -12.39
CA SER A 146 -1.73 3.21 -12.87
C SER A 146 -1.31 2.54 -14.18
N ILE A 147 -1.46 1.21 -14.29
CA ILE A 147 -1.16 0.47 -15.52
C ILE A 147 -2.05 0.96 -16.67
N LYS A 148 -3.37 1.10 -16.43
CA LYS A 148 -4.32 1.56 -17.46
C LYS A 148 -3.93 2.91 -18.03
N ILE A 149 -3.63 3.90 -17.17
CA ILE A 149 -3.21 5.24 -17.59
C ILE A 149 -1.88 5.17 -18.36
N SER A 150 -0.91 4.41 -17.85
CA SER A 150 0.40 4.25 -18.50
C SER A 150 0.28 3.63 -19.90
N ARG A 151 -0.58 2.61 -20.05
CA ARG A 151 -0.87 1.94 -21.32
C ARG A 151 -1.55 2.89 -22.33
N ALA A 152 -2.54 3.65 -21.89
CA ALA A 152 -3.22 4.64 -22.73
C ALA A 152 -2.24 5.70 -23.27
N LYS A 153 -1.35 6.20 -22.40
CA LYS A 153 -0.30 7.16 -22.78
C LYS A 153 0.68 6.57 -23.81
N MET A 154 1.04 5.30 -23.67
CA MET A 154 1.91 4.59 -24.63
C MET A 154 1.25 4.45 -26.00
N ILE A 155 -0.01 4.02 -26.05
CA ILE A 155 -0.77 3.87 -27.31
C ILE A 155 -0.90 5.22 -28.03
N ARG A 156 -1.24 6.29 -27.29
CA ARG A 156 -1.36 7.65 -27.86
C ARG A 156 -0.03 8.12 -28.46
N ARG A 157 1.09 7.88 -27.77
CA ARG A 157 2.45 8.22 -28.27
C ARG A 157 2.82 7.44 -29.53
N ASN A 158 2.53 6.14 -29.57
CA ASN A 158 2.83 5.29 -30.73
C ASN A 158 2.01 5.71 -31.96
N ARG A 159 0.72 6.03 -31.79
CA ARG A 159 -0.13 6.56 -32.87
C ARG A 159 0.39 7.90 -33.41
N ALA A 160 0.82 8.81 -32.54
CA ALA A 160 1.39 10.08 -32.96
C ALA A 160 2.71 9.91 -33.74
N LYS A 161 3.55 8.94 -33.36
CA LYS A 161 4.78 8.61 -34.10
C LYS A 161 4.49 8.02 -35.48
N MET A 162 3.49 7.13 -35.60
CA MET A 162 3.11 6.55 -36.89
C MET A 162 2.55 7.59 -37.85
N ARG A 163 1.84 8.62 -37.35
CA ARG A 163 1.32 9.73 -38.19
C ARG A 163 2.39 10.70 -38.70
N ARG A 164 3.62 10.65 -38.14
CA ARG A 164 4.75 11.51 -38.55
C ARG A 164 5.72 10.81 -39.50
N ARG A 165 5.53 9.51 -39.73
CA ARG A 165 6.23 8.73 -40.75
C ARG A 165 5.35 8.65 -41.98
#